data_AF-R7VGF6-F1
#
_entry.id   AF-R7VGF6-F1
#
_cell.length_a   1.000
_cell.length_b   1.000
_cell.length_c   1.000
_cell.angle_alpha   90.00
_cell.angle_beta   90.00
_cell.angle_gamma   90.00
#
_symmetry.space_group_name_H-M   'P 1'
#
loop_
_entity.id
_entity.type
_entity.pdbx_description
1 polymer ?
#
loop_
_entity_poly.entity_id
_entity_poly.type
_entity_poly.pdbx_seq_one_letter_code
_entity_poly.pdbx_strand_id
1 'polypeptide(L)'
;MDRSGASSQAEVQGLLSEFRHLYEERLKKLDESDNGPDAQKTRLNILQSYVNDLTEQNEVLIQTVEELEREANQRVIHVEGKLDRATHTAKDYMTKCKELEKELRSVTLHVNKTEASYHELQRALDQSERSSSLNREESSNLRHDLNILAQVLSKLRMTGKWAVEDVKFRAVDFEQIFGSGSEMASLHSSEELLQQRVDDLRSQLEKSEDMIDRLRAELRATSRDQLAAKEIVHEKDQALSTSQNTLNSSLRREEAACNASTEKDLTLLRVNAELQQANAKIDALNKELLSRDRKISSLQADITELNHDIASKETDNASMLQKIREFQEESRCSNTENFEMAIAPDLENSA
;
A
#
# COMPACT_ATOMS: atom_id res chain seq x y z
N MET A 1 -4.36 26.96 7.16
CA MET A 1 -3.47 27.91 7.88
C MET A 1 -2.90 28.98 6.94
N ASP A 2 -3.57 29.33 5.83
CA ASP A 2 -2.96 30.14 4.74
C ASP A 2 -3.09 31.66 4.84
N ARG A 3 -3.76 32.22 5.86
CA ARG A 3 -3.97 33.67 5.92
C ARG A 3 -2.72 34.47 6.35
N SER A 4 -1.72 33.82 6.93
CA SER A 4 -0.51 34.49 7.42
C SER A 4 0.50 34.83 6.32
N GLY A 5 0.58 34.02 5.25
CA GLY A 5 1.56 34.23 4.17
C GLY A 5 1.20 35.37 3.21
N ALA A 6 -0.10 35.67 3.06
CA ALA A 6 -0.56 36.71 2.15
C ALA A 6 -0.27 38.14 2.67
N SER A 7 -0.29 38.33 3.99
CA SER A 7 -0.03 39.65 4.62
C SER A 7 1.45 40.03 4.55
N SER A 8 2.34 39.07 4.81
CA SER A 8 3.79 39.31 4.75
C SER A 8 4.26 39.57 3.31
N GLN A 9 3.64 38.94 2.32
CA GLN A 9 4.00 39.11 0.92
C GLN A 9 3.64 40.51 0.39
N ALA A 10 2.53 41.09 0.88
CA ALA A 10 2.12 42.45 0.55
C ALA A 10 3.03 43.51 1.19
N GLU A 11 3.45 43.30 2.44
CA GLU A 11 4.40 44.18 3.13
C GLU A 11 5.78 44.18 2.46
N VAL A 12 6.28 43.01 2.05
CA VAL A 12 7.55 42.88 1.31
C VAL A 12 7.49 43.59 -0.04
N GLN A 13 6.35 43.53 -0.75
CA GLN A 13 6.16 44.28 -1.99
C GLN A 13 6.15 45.80 -1.77
N GLY A 14 5.58 46.28 -0.67
CA GLY A 14 5.59 47.70 -0.30
C GLY A 14 7.02 48.23 -0.06
N LEU A 15 7.81 47.49 0.73
CA LEU A 15 9.21 47.80 0.98
C LEU A 15 10.06 47.81 -0.29
N LEU A 16 9.86 46.85 -1.21
CA LEU A 16 10.57 46.80 -2.49
C LEU A 16 10.25 48.03 -3.37
N SER A 17 9.00 48.51 -3.34
CA SER A 17 8.60 49.73 -4.05
C SER A 17 9.28 50.97 -3.49
N GLU A 18 9.37 51.10 -2.15
CA GLU A 18 10.08 52.21 -1.50
C GLU A 18 11.57 52.18 -1.81
N PHE A 19 12.22 51.02 -1.73
CA PHE A 19 13.64 50.88 -2.08
C PHE A 19 13.91 51.23 -3.53
N ARG A 20 13.08 50.77 -4.47
CA ARG A 20 13.20 51.13 -5.89
C ARG A 20 13.14 52.64 -6.07
N HIS A 21 12.18 53.30 -5.43
CA HIS A 21 12.02 54.75 -5.54
C HIS A 21 13.25 55.50 -4.98
N LEU A 22 13.79 55.03 -3.86
CA LEU A 22 14.99 55.57 -3.23
C LEU A 22 16.23 55.46 -4.14
N TYR A 23 16.41 54.33 -4.83
CA TYR A 23 17.50 54.14 -5.79
C TYR A 23 17.31 54.98 -7.05
N GLU A 24 16.09 55.06 -7.59
CA GLU A 24 15.77 55.91 -8.74
C GLU A 24 16.04 57.40 -8.44
N GLU A 25 15.66 57.88 -7.26
CA GLU A 25 15.90 59.27 -6.84
C GLU A 25 17.41 59.56 -6.67
N ARG A 26 18.17 58.59 -6.15
CA ARG A 26 19.64 58.70 -5.98
C ARG A 26 20.37 58.69 -7.32
N LEU A 27 19.91 57.89 -8.28
CA LEU A 27 20.41 57.88 -9.66
C LEU A 27 20.10 59.20 -10.38
N LYS A 28 18.89 59.73 -10.20
CA LYS A 28 18.48 61.00 -10.81
C LYS A 28 19.33 62.18 -10.35
N LYS A 29 19.64 62.27 -9.04
CA LYS A 29 20.58 63.26 -8.48
C LYS A 29 22.00 63.11 -9.04
N LEU A 30 22.36 61.91 -9.48
CA LEU A 30 23.62 61.59 -10.12
C LEU A 30 23.73 62.14 -11.55
N ASP A 31 22.62 62.14 -12.28
CA ASP A 31 22.51 62.61 -13.66
C ASP A 31 22.39 64.13 -13.76
N GLU A 32 21.82 64.78 -12.73
CA GLU A 32 21.66 66.24 -12.66
C GLU A 32 22.93 66.98 -12.17
N SER A 33 23.96 66.25 -11.70
CA SER A 33 25.21 66.82 -11.18
C SER A 33 26.20 67.16 -12.30
N ASP A 34 26.69 68.41 -12.35
CA ASP A 34 27.64 68.94 -13.36
C ASP A 34 29.01 68.21 -13.34
N ASN A 35 29.74 68.16 -14.46
CA ASN A 35 30.94 67.32 -14.70
C ASN A 35 32.22 67.70 -13.90
N GLY A 36 32.08 68.41 -12.78
CA GLY A 36 33.19 68.77 -11.90
C GLY A 36 33.80 67.57 -11.16
N PRO A 37 35.05 67.69 -10.67
CA PRO A 37 35.73 66.62 -9.92
C PRO A 37 34.99 66.20 -8.64
N ASP A 38 34.26 67.11 -7.99
CA ASP A 38 33.43 66.78 -6.83
C ASP A 38 32.21 65.92 -7.20
N ALA A 39 31.63 66.13 -8.39
CA ALA A 39 30.52 65.32 -8.88
C ALA A 39 30.92 63.88 -9.17
N GLN A 40 32.13 63.67 -9.73
CA GLN A 40 32.69 62.33 -9.93
C GLN A 40 32.91 61.60 -8.60
N LYS A 41 33.31 62.32 -7.55
CA LYS A 41 33.49 61.75 -6.21
C LYS A 41 32.17 61.32 -5.57
N THR A 42 31.11 62.14 -5.69
CA THR A 42 29.75 61.74 -5.27
C THR A 42 29.21 60.57 -6.07
N ARG A 43 29.48 60.51 -7.39
CA ARG A 43 29.17 59.37 -8.26
C ARG A 43 29.80 58.08 -7.74
N LEU A 44 31.12 58.10 -7.53
CA LEU A 44 31.88 56.97 -7.00
C LEU A 44 31.33 56.51 -5.65
N ASN A 45 31.05 57.43 -4.74
CA ASN A 45 30.50 57.09 -3.42
C ASN A 45 29.12 56.43 -3.49
N ILE A 46 28.24 56.88 -4.40
CA ILE A 46 26.90 56.30 -4.55
C ILE A 46 26.97 54.93 -5.23
N LEU A 47 27.81 54.76 -6.27
CA LEU A 47 28.04 53.44 -6.88
C LEU A 47 28.68 52.47 -5.88
N GLN A 48 29.63 52.92 -5.07
CA GLN A 48 30.24 52.11 -4.01
C GLN A 48 29.19 51.66 -2.98
N SER A 49 28.31 52.57 -2.55
CA SER A 49 27.17 52.24 -1.67
C SER A 49 26.26 51.19 -2.33
N TYR A 50 25.91 51.38 -3.60
CA TYR A 50 25.04 50.46 -4.33
C TYR A 50 25.65 49.06 -4.48
N VAL A 51 26.95 48.98 -4.78
CA VAL A 51 27.69 47.71 -4.85
C VAL A 51 27.72 47.03 -3.49
N ASN A 52 27.94 47.78 -2.40
CA ASN A 52 27.90 47.22 -1.05
C ASN A 52 26.50 46.71 -0.68
N ASP A 53 25.45 47.50 -0.93
CA ASP A 53 24.06 47.15 -0.63
C ASP A 53 23.61 45.90 -1.43
N LEU A 54 24.02 45.79 -2.70
CA LEU A 54 23.79 44.60 -3.52
C LEU A 54 24.56 43.38 -3.00
N THR A 55 25.76 43.58 -2.49
CA THR A 55 26.57 42.50 -1.92
C THR A 55 25.92 41.96 -0.66
N GLU A 56 25.46 42.84 0.24
CA GLU A 56 24.72 42.46 1.45
C GLU A 56 23.40 41.75 1.11
N GLN A 57 22.65 42.24 0.12
CA GLN A 57 21.43 41.57 -0.36
C GLN A 57 21.71 40.17 -0.91
N ASN A 58 22.78 40.01 -1.70
CA ASN A 58 23.17 38.71 -2.23
C ASN A 58 23.60 37.75 -1.10
N GLU A 59 24.31 38.24 -0.07
CA GLU A 59 24.67 37.43 1.11
C GLU A 59 23.42 36.94 1.86
N VAL A 60 22.45 37.83 2.11
CA VAL A 60 21.17 37.45 2.74
C VAL A 60 20.41 36.45 1.87
N LEU A 61 20.36 36.66 0.54
CA LEU A 61 19.68 35.74 -0.35
C LEU A 61 20.32 34.35 -0.32
N ILE A 62 21.66 34.27 -0.36
CA ILE A 62 22.39 33.01 -0.25
C ILE A 62 22.04 32.31 1.07
N GLN A 63 22.06 33.03 2.20
CA GLN A 63 21.68 32.45 3.50
C GLN A 63 20.24 31.92 3.50
N THR A 64 19.29 32.68 2.96
CA THR A 64 17.89 32.22 2.89
C THR A 64 17.72 30.99 2.00
N VAL A 65 18.45 30.91 0.89
CA VAL A 65 18.44 29.74 0.01
C VAL A 65 19.05 28.53 0.73
N GLU A 66 20.19 28.70 1.41
CA GLU A 66 20.82 27.63 2.21
C GLU A 66 19.89 27.14 3.33
N GLU A 67 19.16 28.03 3.99
CA GLU A 67 18.16 27.67 5.01
C GLU A 67 16.99 26.89 4.41
N LEU A 68 16.46 27.32 3.26
CA LEU A 68 15.39 26.63 2.56
C LEU A 68 15.82 25.25 2.06
N GLU A 69 17.04 25.12 1.52
CA GLU A 69 17.62 23.84 1.11
C GLU A 69 17.79 22.91 2.32
N ARG A 70 18.27 23.44 3.45
CA ARG A 70 18.41 22.69 4.69
C ARG A 70 17.05 22.21 5.20
N GLU A 71 16.04 23.07 5.20
CA GLU A 71 14.69 22.72 5.63
C GLU A 71 14.06 21.68 4.70
N ALA A 72 14.20 21.85 3.38
CA ALA A 72 13.72 20.90 2.39
C ALA A 72 14.35 19.51 2.61
N ASN A 73 15.66 19.45 2.80
CA ASN A 73 16.38 18.21 3.10
C ASN A 73 15.90 17.57 4.41
N GLN A 74 15.69 18.35 5.48
CA GLN A 74 15.14 17.84 6.74
C GLN A 74 13.72 17.28 6.58
N ARG A 75 12.87 17.94 5.78
CA ARG A 75 11.51 17.45 5.49
C ARG A 75 11.54 16.14 4.72
N VAL A 76 12.45 16.01 3.74
CA VAL A 76 12.64 14.76 2.98
C VAL A 76 13.06 13.63 3.92
N ILE A 77 14.11 13.82 4.73
CA ILE A 77 14.59 12.83 5.70
C ILE A 77 13.47 12.39 6.65
N HIS A 78 12.64 13.33 7.11
CA HIS A 78 11.52 13.02 8.00
C HIS A 78 10.43 12.18 7.32
N VAL A 79 10.12 12.49 6.06
CA VAL A 79 9.12 11.74 5.26
C VAL A 79 9.65 10.35 4.94
N GLU A 80 10.91 10.23 4.52
CA GLU A 80 11.58 8.94 4.30
C GLU A 80 11.56 8.09 5.57
N GLY A 81 11.92 8.65 6.72
CA GLY A 81 11.87 7.92 8.00
C GLY A 81 10.45 7.52 8.43
N LYS A 82 9.42 8.30 8.06
CA LYS A 82 8.02 7.89 8.27
C LYS A 82 7.62 6.76 7.32
N LEU A 83 8.04 6.83 6.06
CA LEU A 83 7.77 5.81 5.06
C LEU A 83 8.43 4.48 5.41
N ASP A 84 9.68 4.50 5.88
CA ASP A 84 10.41 3.31 6.32
C ASP A 84 9.72 2.64 7.51
N ARG A 85 9.30 3.43 8.52
CA ARG A 85 8.55 2.91 9.67
C ARG A 85 7.22 2.29 9.24
N ALA A 86 6.45 2.98 8.40
CA ALA A 86 5.19 2.45 7.88
C ALA A 86 5.39 1.15 7.09
N THR A 87 6.43 1.09 6.27
CA THR A 87 6.80 -0.10 5.49
C THR A 87 7.20 -1.26 6.40
N HIS A 88 7.97 -1.00 7.45
CA HIS A 88 8.35 -2.03 8.42
C HIS A 88 7.13 -2.58 9.16
N THR A 89 6.28 -1.70 9.68
CA THR A 89 5.03 -2.10 10.35
C THR A 89 4.10 -2.89 9.42
N ALA A 90 4.00 -2.52 8.14
CA ALA A 90 3.22 -3.27 7.17
C ALA A 90 3.77 -4.69 6.96
N LYS A 91 5.10 -4.86 6.88
CA LYS A 91 5.75 -6.18 6.78
C LYS A 91 5.48 -7.05 8.01
N ASP A 92 5.49 -6.46 9.20
CA ASP A 92 5.18 -7.18 10.46
C ASP A 92 3.73 -7.68 10.45
N TYR A 93 2.78 -6.82 10.05
CA TYR A 93 1.38 -7.22 9.91
C TYR A 93 1.20 -8.31 8.86
N MET A 94 1.86 -8.22 7.71
CA MET A 94 1.79 -9.27 6.68
C MET A 94 2.32 -10.61 7.21
N THR A 95 3.38 -10.59 8.00
CA THR A 95 3.95 -11.81 8.60
C THR A 95 2.96 -12.42 9.60
N LYS A 96 2.38 -11.59 10.47
CA LYS A 96 1.35 -12.02 11.43
C LYS A 96 0.09 -12.56 10.76
N CYS A 97 -0.36 -11.95 9.66
CA CYS A 97 -1.48 -12.47 8.88
C CYS A 97 -1.19 -13.87 8.33
N LYS A 98 0.01 -14.09 7.78
CA LYS A 98 0.43 -15.42 7.28
C LYS A 98 0.49 -16.47 8.39
N GLU A 99 0.87 -16.09 9.61
CA GLU A 99 0.87 -16.99 10.77
C GLU A 99 -0.56 -17.35 11.18
N LEU A 100 -1.44 -16.36 11.33
CA LEU A 100 -2.85 -16.58 11.65
C LEU A 100 -3.57 -17.43 10.59
N GLU A 101 -3.25 -17.26 9.30
CA GLU A 101 -3.77 -18.10 8.23
C GLU A 101 -3.31 -19.57 8.33
N LYS A 102 -2.09 -19.82 8.83
CA LYS A 102 -1.60 -21.18 9.07
C LYS A 102 -2.31 -21.80 10.27
N GLU A 103 -2.46 -21.05 11.35
CA GLU A 103 -3.20 -21.48 12.54
C GLU A 103 -4.66 -21.79 12.19
N LEU A 104 -5.33 -20.91 11.46
CA LEU A 104 -6.72 -21.12 11.01
C LEU A 104 -6.86 -22.40 10.20
N ARG A 105 -5.96 -22.64 9.23
CA ARG A 105 -5.95 -23.89 8.45
C ARG A 105 -5.76 -25.13 9.33
N SER A 106 -4.87 -25.06 10.32
CA SER A 106 -4.65 -26.17 11.26
C SER A 106 -5.89 -26.43 12.11
N VAL A 107 -6.53 -25.38 12.64
CA VAL A 107 -7.75 -25.49 13.44
C VAL A 107 -8.88 -26.07 12.62
N THR A 108 -9.10 -25.59 11.38
CA THR A 108 -10.11 -26.15 10.48
C THR A 108 -9.91 -27.64 10.23
N LEU A 109 -8.66 -28.09 10.05
CA LEU A 109 -8.36 -29.51 9.88
C LEU A 109 -8.68 -30.32 11.15
N HIS A 110 -8.38 -29.77 12.33
CA HIS A 110 -8.72 -30.40 13.60
C HIS A 110 -10.24 -30.50 13.80
N VAL A 111 -10.99 -29.44 13.50
CA VAL A 111 -12.47 -29.44 13.58
C VAL A 111 -13.04 -30.52 12.69
N ASN A 112 -12.64 -30.58 11.41
CA ASN A 112 -13.12 -31.61 10.48
C ASN A 112 -12.82 -33.03 10.98
N LYS A 113 -11.64 -33.25 11.57
CA LYS A 113 -11.26 -34.54 12.15
C LYS A 113 -12.13 -34.90 13.36
N THR A 114 -12.39 -33.94 14.24
CA THR A 114 -13.25 -34.16 15.41
C THR A 114 -14.71 -34.38 15.02
N GLU A 115 -15.22 -33.66 14.01
CA GLU A 115 -16.58 -33.85 13.48
C GLU A 115 -16.74 -35.24 12.86
N ALA A 116 -15.75 -35.71 12.08
CA ALA A 116 -15.77 -37.06 11.54
C ALA A 116 -15.83 -38.13 12.65
N SER A 117 -15.01 -37.98 13.70
CA SER A 117 -15.03 -38.89 14.85
C SER A 117 -16.35 -38.83 15.63
N TYR A 118 -16.93 -37.64 15.79
CA TYR A 118 -18.23 -37.46 16.42
C TYR A 118 -19.33 -38.19 15.65
N HIS A 119 -19.36 -38.05 14.32
CA HIS A 119 -20.33 -38.74 13.48
C HIS A 119 -20.15 -40.27 13.49
N GLU A 120 -18.93 -40.78 13.64
CA GLU A 120 -18.69 -42.21 13.82
C GLU A 120 -19.20 -42.72 15.16
N LEU A 121 -18.91 -42.00 16.25
CA LEU A 121 -19.40 -42.32 17.58
C LEU A 121 -20.92 -42.26 17.66
N GLN A 122 -21.55 -41.26 17.03
CA GLN A 122 -23.01 -41.15 16.97
C GLN A 122 -23.63 -42.37 16.26
N ARG A 123 -23.06 -42.78 15.11
CA ARG A 123 -23.53 -43.97 14.39
C ARG A 123 -23.39 -45.24 15.23
N ALA A 124 -22.29 -45.38 15.97
CA ALA A 124 -22.07 -46.53 16.86
C ALA A 124 -23.05 -46.53 18.03
N LEU A 125 -23.35 -45.37 18.61
CA LEU A 125 -24.34 -45.21 19.67
C LEU A 125 -25.73 -45.62 19.18
N ASP A 126 -26.18 -45.08 18.04
CA ASP A 126 -27.49 -45.40 17.46
C ASP A 126 -27.62 -46.91 17.20
N GLN A 127 -26.56 -47.57 16.73
CA GLN A 127 -26.55 -49.01 16.52
C GLN A 127 -26.66 -49.79 17.84
N SER A 128 -25.94 -49.35 18.88
CA SER A 128 -25.98 -49.96 20.20
C SER A 128 -27.37 -49.81 20.85
N GLU A 129 -28.01 -48.64 20.73
CA GLU A 129 -29.36 -48.40 21.25
C GLU A 129 -30.42 -49.25 20.54
N ARG A 130 -30.30 -49.44 19.21
CA ARG A 130 -31.16 -50.36 18.46
C ARG A 130 -30.98 -51.80 18.92
N SER A 131 -29.76 -52.27 19.11
CA SER A 131 -29.53 -53.62 19.64
C SER A 131 -30.06 -53.78 21.07
N SER A 132 -29.87 -52.78 21.92
CA SER A 132 -30.36 -52.80 23.31
C SER A 132 -31.88 -52.82 23.38
N SER A 133 -32.56 -52.04 22.53
CA SER A 133 -34.04 -52.05 22.45
C SER A 133 -34.59 -53.39 21.98
N LEU A 134 -34.01 -53.99 20.93
CA LEU A 134 -34.38 -55.34 20.47
C LEU A 134 -34.20 -56.39 21.57
N ASN A 135 -33.03 -56.39 22.25
CA ASN A 135 -32.77 -57.33 23.34
C ASN A 135 -33.71 -57.12 24.54
N ARG A 136 -34.11 -55.86 24.83
CA ARG A 136 -35.09 -55.55 25.88
C ARG A 136 -36.49 -56.05 25.53
N GLU A 137 -36.91 -55.90 24.28
CA GLU A 137 -38.18 -56.42 23.78
C GLU A 137 -38.21 -57.95 23.86
N GLU A 138 -37.17 -58.62 23.37
CA GLU A 138 -37.02 -60.07 23.46
C GLU A 138 -37.05 -60.56 24.92
N SER A 139 -36.30 -59.90 25.80
CA SER A 139 -36.30 -60.19 27.24
C SER A 139 -37.68 -60.00 27.88
N SER A 140 -38.44 -58.99 27.44
CA SER A 140 -39.81 -58.75 27.90
C SER A 140 -40.75 -59.87 27.44
N ASN A 141 -40.64 -60.30 26.19
CA ASN A 141 -41.44 -61.39 25.63
C ASN A 141 -41.13 -62.73 26.33
N LEU A 142 -39.86 -63.08 26.50
CA LEU A 142 -39.47 -64.29 27.23
C LEU A 142 -39.90 -64.27 28.70
N ARG A 143 -39.83 -63.12 29.38
CA ARG A 143 -40.34 -62.99 30.75
C ARG A 143 -41.84 -63.19 30.83
N HIS A 144 -42.59 -62.70 29.84
CA HIS A 144 -44.02 -62.97 29.75
C HIS A 144 -44.26 -64.48 29.64
N ASP A 145 -43.55 -65.14 28.73
CA ASP A 145 -43.70 -66.58 28.48
C ASP A 145 -43.34 -67.42 29.70
N LEU A 146 -42.25 -67.08 30.40
CA LEU A 146 -41.87 -67.72 31.67
C LEU A 146 -42.94 -67.54 32.76
N ASN A 147 -43.55 -66.35 32.86
CA ASN A 147 -44.62 -66.12 33.82
C ASN A 147 -45.86 -66.96 33.49
N ILE A 148 -46.22 -67.07 32.21
CA ILE A 148 -47.33 -67.91 31.77
C ILE A 148 -47.04 -69.39 32.07
N LEU A 149 -45.84 -69.89 31.74
CA LEU A 149 -45.41 -71.25 32.11
C LEU A 149 -45.47 -71.48 33.62
N ALA A 150 -44.99 -70.54 34.43
CA ALA A 150 -45.03 -70.64 35.88
C ALA A 150 -46.48 -70.69 36.41
N GLN A 151 -47.40 -69.93 35.81
CA GLN A 151 -48.82 -70.00 36.15
C GLN A 151 -49.43 -71.35 35.80
N VAL A 152 -49.13 -71.91 34.62
CA VAL A 152 -49.59 -73.23 34.19
C VAL A 152 -49.07 -74.32 35.12
N LEU A 153 -47.78 -74.30 35.46
CA LEU A 153 -47.17 -75.24 36.40
C LEU A 153 -47.78 -75.14 37.80
N SER A 154 -48.04 -73.92 38.28
CA SER A 154 -48.71 -73.70 39.57
C SER A 154 -50.12 -74.29 39.57
N LYS A 155 -50.91 -74.02 38.53
CA LYS A 155 -52.26 -74.58 38.35
C LYS A 155 -52.24 -76.11 38.30
N LEU A 156 -51.32 -76.69 37.51
CA LEU A 156 -51.11 -78.12 37.45
C LEU A 156 -50.82 -78.72 38.83
N ARG A 157 -49.91 -78.10 39.59
CA ARG A 157 -49.56 -78.59 40.93
C ARG A 157 -50.76 -78.54 41.89
N MET A 158 -51.65 -77.56 41.75
CA MET A 158 -52.83 -77.41 42.60
C MET A 158 -53.97 -78.36 42.21
N THR A 159 -54.18 -78.63 40.91
CA THR A 159 -55.35 -79.37 40.42
C THR A 159 -55.05 -80.78 39.93
N GLY A 160 -53.77 -81.10 39.70
CA GLY A 160 -53.31 -82.35 39.10
C GLY A 160 -53.60 -82.48 37.61
N LYS A 161 -54.20 -81.47 36.96
CA LYS A 161 -54.58 -81.50 35.54
C LYS A 161 -53.77 -80.48 34.74
N TRP A 162 -53.25 -80.93 33.60
CA TRP A 162 -52.63 -80.06 32.60
C TRP A 162 -53.74 -79.31 31.86
N ALA A 163 -53.80 -77.99 32.04
CA ALA A 163 -54.69 -77.11 31.29
C ALA A 163 -53.83 -76.19 30.42
N VAL A 164 -53.63 -76.60 29.17
CA VAL A 164 -52.72 -75.93 28.21
C VAL A 164 -53.47 -75.32 27.03
N GLU A 165 -54.77 -75.56 26.95
CA GLU A 165 -55.63 -75.21 25.81
C GLU A 165 -55.76 -73.68 25.57
N ASP A 166 -55.45 -72.84 26.57
CA ASP A 166 -55.57 -71.36 26.47
C ASP A 166 -54.23 -70.61 26.57
N VAL A 167 -53.10 -71.31 26.48
CA VAL A 167 -51.77 -70.72 26.72
C VAL A 167 -51.17 -70.18 25.42
N LYS A 168 -50.96 -68.86 25.36
CA LYS A 168 -50.29 -68.19 24.22
C LYS A 168 -48.97 -67.57 24.66
N PHE A 169 -47.89 -68.03 24.04
CA PHE A 169 -46.55 -67.46 24.19
C PHE A 169 -46.31 -66.39 23.13
N ARG A 170 -45.37 -65.47 23.42
CA ARG A 170 -45.01 -64.32 22.57
C ARG A 170 -43.69 -64.52 21.84
N ALA A 171 -42.74 -65.23 22.43
CA ALA A 171 -41.41 -65.44 21.87
C ALA A 171 -41.18 -66.88 21.35
N VAL A 172 -41.84 -67.88 21.94
CA VAL A 172 -41.61 -69.30 21.61
C VAL A 172 -42.91 -69.93 21.12
N ASP A 173 -42.88 -70.70 20.04
CA ASP A 173 -44.09 -71.29 19.47
C ASP A 173 -44.60 -72.45 20.34
N PHE A 174 -45.93 -72.62 20.39
CA PHE A 174 -46.60 -73.68 21.15
C PHE A 174 -46.07 -75.08 20.76
N GLU A 175 -45.84 -75.31 19.47
CA GLU A 175 -45.31 -76.57 18.94
C GLU A 175 -43.87 -76.84 19.38
N GLN A 176 -43.08 -75.79 19.65
CA GLN A 176 -41.71 -75.92 20.14
C GLN A 176 -41.65 -76.38 21.61
N ILE A 177 -42.73 -76.15 22.37
CA ILE A 177 -42.79 -76.49 23.81
C ILE A 177 -43.59 -77.77 24.06
N PHE A 178 -44.67 -78.00 23.31
CA PHE A 178 -45.62 -79.09 23.60
C PHE A 178 -45.81 -80.11 22.45
N GLY A 179 -45.24 -79.86 21.27
CA GLY A 179 -45.42 -80.69 20.08
C GLY A 179 -46.82 -80.55 19.45
N SER A 180 -46.94 -80.89 18.16
CA SER A 180 -48.18 -80.77 17.39
C SER A 180 -49.25 -81.73 17.91
N GLY A 181 -50.07 -81.27 18.85
CA GLY A 181 -51.20 -82.01 19.41
C GLY A 181 -52.43 -81.14 19.50
N SER A 182 -53.29 -81.19 18.48
CA SER A 182 -54.72 -80.87 18.63
C SER A 182 -55.54 -81.27 17.39
N GLU A 183 -56.03 -82.51 17.37
CA GLU A 183 -57.31 -82.85 16.73
C GLU A 183 -58.30 -83.10 17.88
N MET A 184 -59.54 -82.62 17.75
CA MET A 184 -60.75 -83.03 18.53
C MET A 184 -61.37 -82.10 19.60
N ALA A 185 -61.21 -80.76 19.58
CA ALA A 185 -62.00 -79.91 20.50
C ALA A 185 -62.54 -78.56 20.00
N SER A 186 -62.46 -78.23 18.70
CA SER A 186 -62.69 -76.84 18.23
C SER A 186 -63.88 -76.63 17.31
N LEU A 187 -65.07 -77.16 17.62
CA LEU A 187 -66.24 -76.89 16.75
C LEU A 187 -67.38 -76.09 17.36
N HIS A 188 -67.42 -75.84 18.68
CA HIS A 188 -68.44 -74.93 19.26
C HIS A 188 -67.83 -73.78 20.09
N SER A 189 -66.65 -73.95 20.71
CA SER A 189 -65.84 -72.83 21.25
C SER A 189 -65.15 -72.01 20.14
N SER A 190 -64.96 -72.63 18.97
CA SER A 190 -64.34 -72.01 17.80
C SER A 190 -65.18 -70.86 17.25
N GLU A 191 -66.51 -70.92 17.28
CA GLU A 191 -67.35 -69.85 16.74
C GLU A 191 -67.31 -68.56 17.58
N GLU A 192 -67.35 -68.69 18.92
CA GLU A 192 -67.16 -67.55 19.85
C GLU A 192 -65.74 -66.99 19.80
N LEU A 193 -64.71 -67.85 19.75
CA LEU A 193 -63.32 -67.45 19.56
C LEU A 193 -63.07 -66.80 18.19
N LEU A 194 -63.75 -67.29 17.14
CA LEU A 194 -63.69 -66.69 15.80
C LEU A 194 -64.35 -65.31 15.81
N GLN A 195 -65.47 -65.13 16.52
CA GLN A 195 -66.12 -63.83 16.64
C GLN A 195 -65.25 -62.83 17.42
N GLN A 196 -64.67 -63.24 18.56
CA GLN A 196 -63.72 -62.41 19.30
C GLN A 196 -62.46 -62.11 18.48
N ARG A 197 -61.98 -63.08 17.69
CA ARG A 197 -60.86 -62.90 16.76
C ARG A 197 -61.20 -61.94 15.62
N VAL A 198 -62.43 -61.96 15.12
CA VAL A 198 -62.92 -61.01 14.11
C VAL A 198 -62.97 -59.59 14.69
N ASP A 199 -63.43 -59.41 15.92
CA ASP A 199 -63.45 -58.10 16.58
C ASP A 199 -62.03 -57.60 16.92
N ASP A 200 -61.13 -58.48 17.36
CA ASP A 200 -59.70 -58.15 17.53
C ASP A 200 -59.05 -57.76 16.20
N LEU A 201 -59.33 -58.48 15.12
CA LEU A 201 -58.83 -58.16 13.78
C LEU A 201 -59.39 -56.82 13.28
N ARG A 202 -60.66 -56.50 13.58
CA ARG A 202 -61.24 -55.18 13.29
C ARG A 202 -60.54 -54.08 14.07
N SER A 203 -60.31 -54.26 15.37
CA SER A 203 -59.59 -53.28 16.19
C SER A 203 -58.13 -53.10 15.74
N GLN A 204 -57.47 -54.19 15.32
CA GLN A 204 -56.13 -54.13 14.75
C GLN A 204 -56.12 -53.43 13.39
N LEU A 205 -57.13 -53.67 12.55
CA LEU A 205 -57.27 -53.01 11.26
C LEU A 205 -57.47 -51.51 11.44
N GLU A 206 -58.35 -51.09 12.35
CA GLU A 206 -58.58 -49.67 12.70
C GLU A 206 -57.31 -48.99 13.22
N LYS A 207 -56.55 -49.64 14.11
CA LYS A 207 -55.24 -49.12 14.56
C LYS A 207 -54.22 -49.05 13.42
N SER A 208 -54.26 -50.01 12.48
CA SER A 208 -53.40 -49.99 11.31
C SER A 208 -53.77 -48.87 10.35
N GLU A 209 -55.06 -48.57 10.19
CA GLU A 209 -55.56 -47.46 9.38
C GLU A 209 -55.16 -46.11 10.00
N ASP A 210 -55.30 -45.95 11.33
CA ASP A 210 -54.80 -44.78 12.06
C ASP A 210 -53.28 -44.60 11.88
N MET A 211 -52.52 -45.69 11.93
CA MET A 211 -51.06 -45.65 11.73
C MET A 211 -50.71 -45.26 10.29
N ILE A 212 -51.42 -45.83 9.31
CA ILE A 212 -51.27 -45.50 7.89
C ILE A 212 -51.54 -44.01 7.66
N ASP A 213 -52.59 -43.45 8.27
CA ASP A 213 -52.92 -42.03 8.11
C ASP A 213 -51.93 -41.10 8.80
N ARG A 214 -51.37 -41.48 9.97
CA ARG A 214 -50.25 -40.76 10.58
C ARG A 214 -49.01 -40.78 9.70
N LEU A 215 -48.61 -41.94 9.20
CA LEU A 215 -47.45 -42.07 8.30
C LEU A 215 -47.65 -41.27 7.01
N ARG A 216 -48.87 -41.26 6.45
CA ARG A 216 -49.21 -40.42 5.29
C ARG A 216 -49.11 -38.93 5.62
N ALA A 217 -49.55 -38.50 6.81
CA ALA A 217 -49.43 -37.11 7.25
C ALA A 217 -47.97 -36.70 7.44
N GLU A 218 -47.15 -37.54 8.05
CA GLU A 218 -45.70 -37.34 8.24
C GLU A 218 -44.96 -37.30 6.89
N LEU A 219 -45.29 -38.20 5.96
CA LEU A 219 -44.70 -38.21 4.62
C LEU A 219 -45.03 -36.91 3.86
N ARG A 220 -46.27 -36.42 3.98
CA ARG A 220 -46.69 -35.14 3.39
C ARG A 220 -45.97 -33.96 4.05
N ALA A 221 -45.84 -33.94 5.37
CA ALA A 221 -45.11 -32.89 6.09
C ALA A 221 -43.63 -32.86 5.66
N THR A 222 -42.97 -34.01 5.69
CA THR A 222 -41.57 -34.17 5.25
C THR A 222 -41.38 -33.75 3.79
N SER A 223 -42.32 -34.07 2.91
CA SER A 223 -42.27 -33.65 1.50
C SER A 223 -42.39 -32.14 1.32
N ARG A 224 -43.20 -31.45 2.14
CA ARG A 224 -43.28 -29.98 2.16
C ARG A 224 -41.99 -29.36 2.66
N ASP A 225 -41.42 -29.90 3.74
CA ASP A 225 -40.16 -29.42 4.30
C ASP A 225 -39.01 -29.60 3.31
N GLN A 226 -38.99 -30.71 2.56
CA GLN A 226 -38.03 -30.92 1.47
C GLN A 226 -38.16 -29.89 0.34
N LEU A 227 -39.38 -29.49 -0.02
CA LEU A 227 -39.60 -28.45 -1.03
C LEU A 227 -39.09 -27.10 -0.53
N ALA A 228 -39.43 -26.70 0.70
CA ALA A 228 -38.94 -25.47 1.31
C ALA A 228 -37.41 -25.44 1.43
N ALA A 229 -36.80 -26.56 1.82
CA ALA A 229 -35.34 -26.68 1.89
C ALA A 229 -34.68 -26.55 0.50
N LYS A 230 -35.29 -27.10 -0.56
CA LYS A 230 -34.79 -26.95 -1.94
C LYS A 230 -34.84 -25.51 -2.42
N GLU A 231 -35.90 -24.77 -2.10
CA GLU A 231 -36.00 -23.34 -2.44
C GLU A 231 -34.90 -22.54 -1.74
N ILE A 232 -34.70 -22.76 -0.43
CA ILE A 232 -33.63 -22.08 0.33
C ILE A 232 -32.24 -22.40 -0.23
N VAL A 233 -31.99 -23.67 -0.60
CA VAL A 233 -30.71 -24.07 -1.22
C VAL A 233 -30.54 -23.36 -2.57
N HIS A 234 -31.59 -23.30 -3.39
CA HIS A 234 -31.53 -22.62 -4.67
C HIS A 234 -31.25 -21.13 -4.54
N GLU A 235 -31.89 -20.44 -3.59
CA GLU A 235 -31.61 -19.03 -3.29
C GLU A 235 -30.16 -18.82 -2.84
N LYS A 236 -29.65 -19.70 -1.97
CA LYS A 236 -28.25 -19.67 -1.53
C LYS A 236 -27.28 -19.90 -2.67
N ASP A 237 -27.56 -20.82 -3.58
CA ASP A 237 -26.72 -21.09 -4.76
C ASP A 237 -26.68 -19.88 -5.71
N GLN A 238 -27.82 -19.20 -5.91
CA GLN A 238 -27.86 -17.96 -6.68
C GLN A 238 -27.06 -16.84 -6.00
N ALA A 239 -27.19 -16.67 -4.68
CA ALA A 239 -26.43 -15.68 -3.92
C ALA A 239 -24.92 -15.99 -3.91
N LEU A 240 -24.54 -17.26 -3.85
CA LEU A 240 -23.15 -17.71 -3.97
C LEU A 240 -22.61 -17.42 -5.37
N SER A 241 -23.37 -17.70 -6.42
CA SER A 241 -22.98 -17.42 -7.80
C SER A 241 -22.74 -15.93 -8.05
N THR A 242 -23.65 -15.07 -7.57
CA THR A 242 -23.48 -13.60 -7.70
C THR A 242 -22.30 -13.08 -6.88
N SER A 243 -22.10 -13.59 -5.66
CA SER A 243 -20.96 -13.26 -4.83
C SER A 243 -19.63 -13.71 -5.47
N GLN A 244 -19.60 -14.91 -6.05
CA GLN A 244 -18.42 -15.45 -6.74
C GLN A 244 -18.08 -14.63 -7.99
N ASN A 245 -19.08 -14.23 -8.77
CA ASN A 245 -18.89 -13.34 -9.92
C ASN A 245 -18.35 -11.97 -9.52
N THR A 246 -18.89 -11.40 -8.43
CA THR A 246 -18.42 -10.11 -7.90
C THR A 246 -16.97 -10.20 -7.41
N LEU A 247 -16.63 -11.26 -6.68
CA LEU A 247 -15.27 -11.51 -6.20
C LEU A 247 -14.29 -11.68 -7.36
N ASN A 248 -14.65 -12.44 -8.39
CA ASN A 248 -13.82 -12.61 -9.58
C ASN A 248 -13.60 -11.28 -10.33
N SER A 249 -14.63 -10.42 -10.41
CA SER A 249 -14.50 -9.10 -11.02
C SER A 249 -13.58 -8.18 -10.21
N SER A 250 -13.65 -8.25 -8.87
CA SER A 250 -12.77 -7.49 -7.98
C SER A 250 -11.32 -7.98 -8.07
N LEU A 251 -11.11 -9.30 -8.12
CA LEU A 251 -9.78 -9.89 -8.26
C LEU A 251 -9.10 -9.44 -9.56
N ARG A 252 -9.82 -9.50 -10.69
CA ARG A 252 -9.31 -8.99 -11.98
C ARG A 252 -8.98 -7.51 -11.95
N ARG A 253 -9.78 -6.71 -11.24
CA ARG A 253 -9.54 -5.28 -11.08
C ARG A 253 -8.27 -5.02 -10.27
N GLU A 254 -8.05 -5.79 -9.21
CA GLU A 254 -6.86 -5.71 -8.37
C GLU A 254 -5.59 -6.15 -9.12
N GLU A 255 -5.67 -7.25 -9.89
CA GLU A 255 -4.58 -7.71 -10.76
C GLU A 255 -4.20 -6.64 -11.80
N ALA A 256 -5.20 -6.00 -12.44
CA ALA A 256 -4.96 -4.90 -13.37
C ALA A 256 -4.32 -3.68 -12.70
N ALA A 257 -4.75 -3.34 -11.47
CA ALA A 257 -4.17 -2.24 -10.71
C ALA A 257 -2.72 -2.52 -10.31
N CYS A 258 -2.41 -3.75 -9.88
CA CYS A 258 -1.06 -4.20 -9.56
C CYS A 258 -0.13 -4.12 -10.77
N ASN A 259 -0.59 -4.62 -11.93
CA ASN A 259 0.17 -4.54 -13.19
C ASN A 259 0.42 -3.08 -13.62
N ALA A 260 -0.59 -2.21 -13.49
CA ALA A 260 -0.42 -0.79 -13.79
C ALA A 260 0.55 -0.08 -12.82
N SER A 261 0.61 -0.52 -11.56
CA SER A 261 1.58 0.01 -10.59
C SER A 261 3.00 -0.40 -10.95
N THR A 262 3.23 -1.68 -11.28
CA THR A 262 4.57 -2.16 -11.65
C THR A 262 5.06 -1.52 -12.95
N GLU A 263 4.18 -1.27 -13.91
CA GLU A 263 4.52 -0.52 -15.13
C GLU A 263 4.95 0.92 -14.79
N LYS A 264 4.20 1.61 -13.91
CA LYS A 264 4.59 2.94 -13.43
C LYS A 264 5.95 2.94 -12.74
N ASP A 265 6.23 1.96 -11.88
CA ASP A 265 7.52 1.84 -11.19
C ASP A 265 8.68 1.64 -12.18
N LEU A 266 8.47 0.83 -13.23
CA LEU A 266 9.45 0.65 -14.30
C LEU A 266 9.68 1.95 -15.09
N THR A 267 8.63 2.73 -15.38
CA THR A 267 8.79 4.03 -16.04
C THR A 267 9.52 5.03 -15.16
N LEU A 268 9.25 5.04 -13.85
CA LEU A 268 9.89 5.92 -12.89
C LEU A 268 11.40 5.58 -12.79
N LEU A 269 11.75 4.29 -12.73
CA LEU A 269 13.14 3.84 -12.77
C LEU A 269 13.86 4.31 -14.03
N ARG A 270 13.21 4.22 -15.21
CA ARG A 270 13.80 4.69 -16.48
C ARG A 270 14.03 6.20 -16.47
N VAL A 271 13.03 6.98 -16.09
CA VAL A 271 13.15 8.45 -16.01
C VAL A 271 14.23 8.86 -15.01
N ASN A 272 14.34 8.17 -13.88
CA ASN A 272 15.37 8.45 -12.89
C ASN A 272 16.79 8.17 -13.43
N ALA A 273 16.96 7.09 -14.21
CA ALA A 273 18.23 6.79 -14.87
C ALA A 273 18.60 7.85 -15.92
N GLU A 274 17.63 8.31 -16.73
CA GLU A 274 17.83 9.40 -17.70
C GLU A 274 18.19 10.72 -17.01
N LEU A 275 17.55 11.02 -15.87
CA LEU A 275 17.84 12.20 -15.07
C LEU A 275 19.25 12.17 -14.47
N GLN A 276 19.69 11.01 -13.95
CA GLN A 276 21.06 10.82 -13.49
C GLN A 276 22.08 11.00 -14.62
N GLN A 277 21.79 10.48 -15.82
CA GLN A 277 22.65 10.65 -16.98
C GLN A 277 22.74 12.12 -17.42
N ALA A 278 21.62 12.84 -17.43
CA ALA A 278 21.59 14.26 -17.75
C ALA A 278 22.40 15.08 -16.73
N ASN A 279 22.26 14.79 -15.43
CA ASN A 279 23.03 15.43 -14.36
C ASN A 279 24.54 15.18 -14.52
N ALA A 280 24.94 13.93 -14.80
CA ALA A 280 26.35 13.62 -15.06
C ALA A 280 26.91 14.37 -16.28
N LYS A 281 26.09 14.61 -17.30
CA LYS A 281 26.46 15.42 -18.48
C LYS A 281 26.60 16.90 -18.13
N ILE A 282 25.70 17.45 -17.30
CA ILE A 282 25.80 18.83 -16.79
C ILE A 282 27.10 19.00 -16.01
N ASP A 283 27.44 18.07 -15.12
CA ASP A 283 28.69 18.12 -14.35
C ASP A 283 29.94 18.08 -15.23
N ALA A 284 29.93 17.26 -16.28
CA ALA A 284 31.02 17.19 -17.24
C ALA A 284 31.19 18.52 -18.01
N LEU A 285 30.09 19.12 -18.47
CA LEU A 285 30.10 20.40 -19.16
C LEU A 285 30.56 21.54 -18.24
N ASN A 286 30.14 21.54 -16.97
CA ASN A 286 30.58 22.52 -15.97
C ASN A 286 32.10 22.43 -15.72
N LYS A 287 32.66 21.22 -15.64
CA LYS A 287 34.11 21.03 -15.54
C LYS A 287 34.85 21.57 -16.77
N GLU A 288 34.30 21.37 -17.96
CA GLU A 288 34.86 21.92 -19.19
C GLU A 288 34.79 23.45 -19.21
N LEU A 289 33.66 24.05 -18.84
CA LEU A 289 33.50 25.49 -18.73
C LEU A 289 34.53 26.09 -17.77
N LEU A 290 34.69 25.53 -16.57
CA LEU A 290 35.70 25.98 -15.60
C LEU A 290 37.13 25.89 -16.16
N SER A 291 37.43 24.85 -16.95
CA SER A 291 38.72 24.75 -17.63
C SER A 291 38.91 25.85 -18.68
N ARG A 292 37.86 26.18 -19.43
CA ARG A 292 37.88 27.26 -20.42
C ARG A 292 38.01 28.62 -19.74
N ASP A 293 37.31 28.88 -18.64
CA ASP A 293 37.40 30.13 -17.88
C ASP A 293 38.80 30.36 -17.31
N ARG A 294 39.45 29.30 -16.81
CA ARG A 294 40.86 29.37 -16.40
C ARG A 294 41.77 29.74 -17.58
N LYS A 295 41.52 29.17 -18.76
CA LYS A 295 42.32 29.49 -19.95
C LYS A 295 42.09 30.93 -20.42
N ILE A 296 40.85 31.39 -20.40
CA ILE A 296 40.50 32.79 -20.69
C ILE A 296 41.21 33.73 -19.71
N SER A 297 41.17 33.42 -18.41
CA SER A 297 41.85 34.22 -17.38
C SER A 297 43.36 34.30 -17.61
N SER A 298 43.99 33.18 -18.00
CA SER A 298 45.41 33.15 -18.37
C SER A 298 45.70 34.01 -19.60
N LEU A 299 44.91 33.88 -20.67
CA LEU A 299 45.11 34.69 -21.88
C LEU A 299 44.87 36.18 -21.61
N GLN A 300 43.92 36.53 -20.73
CA GLN A 300 43.70 37.90 -20.29
C GLN A 300 44.92 38.46 -19.55
N ALA A 301 45.54 37.67 -18.67
CA ALA A 301 46.78 38.06 -17.99
C ALA A 301 47.92 38.31 -19.01
N ASP A 302 48.11 37.40 -19.97
CA ASP A 302 49.11 37.56 -21.03
C ASP A 302 48.88 38.84 -21.86
N ILE A 303 47.61 39.15 -22.19
CA ILE A 303 47.24 40.40 -22.90
C ILE A 303 47.57 41.63 -22.05
N THR A 304 47.30 41.60 -20.74
CA THR A 304 47.63 42.73 -19.86
C THR A 304 49.13 42.97 -19.75
N GLU A 305 49.93 41.90 -19.69
CA GLU A 305 51.40 41.98 -19.67
C GLU A 305 51.93 42.57 -20.98
N LEU A 306 51.48 42.06 -22.13
CA LEU A 306 51.89 42.58 -23.44
C LEU A 306 51.49 44.05 -23.63
N ASN A 307 50.31 44.46 -23.15
CA ASN A 307 49.91 45.87 -23.20
C ASN A 307 50.80 46.77 -22.32
N HIS A 308 51.23 46.27 -21.15
CA HIS A 308 52.19 46.98 -20.30
C HIS A 308 53.55 47.15 -21.01
N ASP A 309 54.05 46.09 -21.64
CA ASP A 309 55.29 46.12 -22.43
C ASP A 309 55.20 47.10 -23.60
N ILE A 310 54.09 47.11 -24.34
CA ILE A 310 53.85 48.07 -25.42
C ILE A 310 53.89 49.50 -24.88
N ALA A 311 53.17 49.79 -23.80
CA ALA A 311 53.16 51.11 -23.19
C ALA A 311 54.56 51.55 -22.73
N SER A 312 55.34 50.65 -22.10
CA SER A 312 56.73 50.93 -21.74
C SER A 312 57.57 51.26 -22.97
N LYS A 313 57.43 50.50 -24.07
CA LYS A 313 58.16 50.76 -25.32
C LYS A 313 57.73 52.07 -26.00
N GLU A 314 56.46 52.43 -25.91
CA GLU A 314 55.99 53.73 -26.38
C GLU A 314 56.61 54.89 -25.58
N THR A 315 56.73 54.75 -24.26
CA THR A 315 57.43 55.76 -23.42
C THR A 315 58.93 55.84 -23.73
N ASP A 316 59.60 54.71 -23.90
CA ASP A 316 61.01 54.65 -24.32
C ASP A 316 61.19 55.36 -25.67
N ASN A 317 60.35 55.03 -26.66
CA ASN A 317 60.37 55.66 -27.98
C ASN A 317 60.09 57.16 -27.92
N ALA A 318 59.12 57.60 -27.12
CA ALA A 318 58.84 59.02 -26.92
C ALA A 318 60.05 59.75 -26.34
N SER A 319 60.75 59.16 -25.37
CA SER A 319 61.97 59.71 -24.79
C SER A 319 63.12 59.80 -25.81
N MET A 320 63.26 58.80 -26.67
CA MET A 320 64.25 58.81 -27.76
C MET A 320 63.92 59.90 -28.79
N LEU A 321 62.65 60.03 -29.17
CA LEU A 321 62.19 61.09 -30.08
C LEU A 321 62.42 62.50 -29.49
N GLN A 322 62.28 62.66 -28.18
CA GLN A 322 62.61 63.91 -27.49
C GLN A 322 64.12 64.20 -27.57
N LYS A 323 64.98 63.22 -27.23
CA LYS A 323 66.44 63.37 -27.35
C LYS A 323 66.87 63.72 -28.77
N ILE A 324 66.27 63.09 -29.78
CA ILE A 324 66.53 63.41 -31.19
C ILE A 324 66.17 64.87 -31.49
N ARG A 325 65.04 65.36 -30.97
CA ARG A 325 64.63 66.77 -31.13
C ARG A 325 65.61 67.73 -30.47
N GLU A 326 66.04 67.44 -29.23
CA GLU A 326 67.05 68.24 -28.51
C GLU A 326 68.36 68.33 -29.31
N PHE A 327 68.87 67.21 -29.83
CA PHE A 327 70.06 67.21 -30.69
C PHE A 327 69.87 67.99 -32.00
N GLN A 328 68.68 67.95 -32.62
CA GLN A 328 68.38 68.73 -33.82
C GLN A 328 68.30 70.23 -33.52
N GLU A 329 67.81 70.63 -32.35
CA GLU A 329 67.79 72.02 -31.88
C GLU A 329 69.21 72.51 -31.55
N GLU A 330 70.02 71.72 -30.85
CA GLU A 330 71.44 72.02 -30.62
C GLU A 330 72.19 72.23 -31.93
N SER A 331 71.99 71.33 -32.91
CA SER A 331 72.59 71.45 -34.25
C SER A 331 72.11 72.69 -35.00
N ARG A 332 70.87 73.15 -34.77
CA ARG A 332 70.35 74.41 -35.33
C ARG A 332 70.97 75.62 -34.67
N CYS A 333 71.09 75.65 -33.34
CA CYS A 333 71.72 76.73 -32.60
C CYS A 333 73.21 76.90 -32.97
N SER A 334 73.97 75.80 -33.10
CA SER A 334 75.35 75.86 -33.58
C SER A 334 75.46 76.34 -35.04
N ASN A 335 74.48 76.02 -35.89
CA ASN A 335 74.45 76.53 -37.26
C ASN A 335 74.07 78.03 -37.32
N THR A 336 73.24 78.54 -36.40
CA THR A 336 72.94 79.97 -36.31
C THR A 336 74.09 80.77 -35.70
N GLU A 337 74.83 80.24 -34.72
CA GLU A 337 76.07 80.86 -34.22
C GLU A 337 77.15 80.92 -35.31
N ASN A 338 77.27 79.87 -36.13
CA ASN A 338 78.16 79.87 -37.30
C ASN A 338 77.70 80.84 -38.40
N PHE A 339 76.40 81.15 -38.49
CA PHE A 339 75.86 82.12 -39.45
C PHE A 339 75.96 83.57 -38.94
N GLU A 340 75.81 83.82 -37.63
CA GLU A 340 76.11 85.12 -37.00
C GLU A 340 77.60 85.46 -37.04
N MET A 341 78.49 84.46 -37.04
CA MET A 341 79.94 84.67 -37.28
C MET A 341 80.30 84.96 -38.75
N ALA A 342 79.39 84.68 -39.71
CA ALA A 342 79.62 84.90 -41.14
C ALA A 342 79.04 86.22 -41.67
N ILE A 343 78.31 86.98 -40.84
CA ILE A 343 77.76 88.31 -41.16
C ILE A 343 78.27 89.35 -40.16
N ALA A 344 79.58 89.51 -40.08
CA ALA A 344 80.20 90.76 -39.64
C ALA A 344 81.16 91.22 -40.77
N PRO A 345 80.86 92.32 -41.47
CA PRO A 345 81.73 92.84 -42.51
C PRO A 345 82.90 93.64 -41.92
N ASP A 346 84.05 93.56 -42.59
CA ASP A 346 85.21 94.45 -42.46
C ASP A 346 84.82 95.94 -42.34
N LEU A 347 85.58 96.69 -41.53
CA LEU A 347 85.87 98.16 -41.51
C LEU A 347 86.43 98.47 -40.10
N GLU A 348 87.56 99.12 -39.79
CA GLU A 348 88.59 99.97 -40.42
C GLU A 348 89.87 99.80 -39.56
N ASN A 349 91.08 99.64 -40.09
CA ASN A 349 91.99 100.62 -40.67
C ASN A 349 92.45 101.77 -39.72
N SER A 350 93.76 101.77 -39.46
CA SER A 350 94.68 102.94 -39.41
C SER A 350 94.21 104.23 -38.70
N ALA A 351 94.72 104.47 -37.48
CA ALA A 351 95.37 105.71 -36.99
C ALA A 351 95.49 105.69 -35.46
#